data_AF-A0AAU9N591-F1
#
_entry.id   AF-A0AAU9N591-F1
#
_cell.length_a   1.000
_cell.length_b   1.000
_cell.length_c   1.000
_cell.angle_alpha   90.00
_cell.angle_beta   90.00
_cell.angle_gamma   90.00
#
_symmetry.space_group_name_H-M   'P 1'
#
loop_
_entity.id
_entity.type
_entity.pdbx_description
1 polymer ?
#
loop_
_entity_poly.entity_id
_entity_poly.type
_entity_poly.pdbx_seq_one_letter_code
_entity_poly.pdbx_strand_id
1 'polypeptide(L)'
;MHAWFAAFVDTRYSVAVPVIAVQGFRWAIENDQWQARVDSIKPVFEEARIDLGKEAIDKEVVETVWNRIAPGLAPRPLLIINGEDDPRCPIEGIDVAISKTQKAFEDAQLLNHFKVIVEPGIGHEVTSSMLKEVSDWLDKFLKP
;
A
#
# COMPACT_ATOMS: atom_id res chain seq x y z
N MET A 1 -0.01 -1.09 5.97
CA MET A 1 1.44 -1.20 5.66
C MET A 1 2.06 -2.53 6.11
N HIS A 2 1.80 -3.05 7.32
CA HIS A 2 2.42 -4.30 7.80
C HIS A 2 2.31 -5.49 6.84
N ALA A 3 1.12 -5.78 6.29
CA ALA A 3 0.93 -6.87 5.33
C ALA A 3 1.82 -6.75 4.09
N TRP A 4 2.04 -5.52 3.61
CA TRP A 4 2.89 -5.25 2.44
C TRP A 4 4.36 -5.55 2.74
N PHE A 5 4.87 -5.01 3.85
CA PHE A 5 6.27 -5.23 4.23
C PHE A 5 6.55 -6.69 4.58
N ALA A 6 5.66 -7.35 5.32
CA ALA A 6 5.79 -8.77 5.62
C ALA A 6 5.83 -9.61 4.34
N ALA A 7 4.92 -9.35 3.41
CA ALA A 7 4.90 -10.04 2.12
C ALA A 7 6.17 -9.76 1.29
N PHE A 8 6.70 -8.54 1.33
CA PHE A 8 7.93 -8.23 0.59
C PHE A 8 9.16 -8.95 1.16
N VAL A 9 9.37 -8.89 2.47
CA VAL A 9 10.61 -9.41 3.09
C VAL A 9 10.61 -10.93 3.22
N ASP A 10 9.44 -11.56 3.22
CA ASP A 10 9.30 -12.99 3.41
C ASP A 10 8.54 -13.65 2.26
N THR A 11 9.26 -14.49 1.51
CA THR A 11 8.74 -15.20 0.35
C THR A 11 7.79 -16.35 0.70
N ARG A 12 7.66 -16.70 1.99
CA ARG A 12 6.76 -17.77 2.46
C ARG A 12 5.30 -17.35 2.45
N TYR A 13 4.99 -16.05 2.54
CA TYR A 13 3.63 -15.58 2.31
C TYR A 13 3.24 -15.88 0.87
N SER A 14 2.11 -16.57 0.64
CA SER A 14 1.64 -16.95 -0.69
C SER A 14 0.64 -15.95 -1.28
N VAL A 15 0.05 -15.08 -0.46
CA VAL A 15 -0.95 -14.07 -0.82
C VAL A 15 -0.84 -12.87 0.11
N ALA A 16 -1.18 -11.66 -0.36
CA ALA A 16 -1.21 -10.44 0.44
C ALA A 16 -2.49 -9.64 0.18
N VAL A 17 -3.10 -9.13 1.27
CA VAL A 17 -4.34 -8.35 1.20
C VAL A 17 -4.26 -7.11 2.11
N PRO A 18 -3.57 -6.03 1.70
CA PRO A 18 -3.63 -4.75 2.41
C PRO A 18 -5.04 -4.12 2.32
N VAL A 19 -5.65 -3.87 3.47
CA VAL A 19 -6.94 -3.18 3.62
C VAL A 19 -6.71 -1.80 4.25
N ILE A 20 -7.35 -0.76 3.72
CA ILE A 20 -7.26 0.66 4.14
C ILE A 20 -5.81 1.13 4.37
N ALA A 21 -4.94 0.78 3.42
CA ALA A 21 -3.50 0.80 3.69
C ALA A 21 -2.59 1.21 2.52
N VAL A 22 -3.13 1.39 1.31
CA VAL A 22 -2.30 1.72 0.13
C VAL A 22 -2.60 3.14 -0.32
N GLN A 23 -1.56 3.88 -0.70
CA GLN A 23 -1.67 5.23 -1.29
C GLN A 23 -0.57 5.45 -2.33
N GLY A 24 -0.73 6.46 -3.19
CA GLY A 24 0.34 6.91 -4.08
C GLY A 24 1.37 7.78 -3.33
N PHE A 25 2.54 7.25 -3.00
CA PHE A 25 3.55 8.00 -2.21
C PHE A 25 4.07 9.26 -2.91
N ARG A 26 4.33 9.21 -4.23
CA ARG A 26 4.77 10.38 -5.00
C ARG A 26 3.71 11.49 -4.96
N TRP A 27 2.46 11.14 -5.24
CA TRP A 27 1.33 12.07 -5.19
C TRP A 27 1.15 12.64 -3.79
N ALA A 28 1.26 11.82 -2.75
CA ALA A 28 1.14 12.26 -1.37
C ALA A 28 2.20 13.31 -1.00
N ILE A 29 3.44 13.15 -1.45
CA ILE A 29 4.52 14.15 -1.25
C ILE A 29 4.19 15.45 -1.99
N GLU A 30 3.74 15.35 -3.24
CA GLU A 30 3.41 16.52 -4.08
C GLU A 30 2.23 17.34 -3.52
N ASN A 31 1.25 16.67 -2.89
CA ASN A 31 0.01 17.29 -2.39
C ASN A 31 -0.02 17.48 -0.86
N ASP A 32 1.11 17.28 -0.18
CA ASP A 32 1.20 17.40 1.29
C ASP A 32 0.21 16.49 2.04
N GLN A 33 -0.03 15.28 1.53
CA GLN A 33 -0.93 14.25 2.09
C GLN A 33 -0.16 13.02 2.63
N TRP A 34 1.05 13.21 3.16
CA TRP A 34 1.95 12.11 3.58
C TRP A 34 1.97 11.87 5.10
N GLN A 35 1.43 12.78 5.89
CA GLN A 35 1.58 12.85 7.34
C GLN A 35 0.95 11.64 8.05
N ALA A 36 -0.24 11.21 7.64
CA ALA A 36 -0.90 10.05 8.22
C ALA A 36 -0.06 8.75 8.08
N ARG A 37 0.74 8.62 7.00
CA ARG A 37 1.64 7.48 6.82
C ARG A 37 2.93 7.62 7.61
N VAL A 38 3.49 8.82 7.66
CA VAL A 38 4.63 9.10 8.53
C VAL A 38 4.26 8.73 9.97
N ASP A 39 3.13 9.21 10.48
CA ASP A 39 2.70 8.93 11.85
C ASP A 39 2.48 7.44 12.14
N SER A 40 2.13 6.65 11.12
CA SER A 40 1.91 5.19 11.27
C SER A 40 3.20 4.40 11.51
N ILE A 41 4.36 4.87 11.04
CA ILE A 41 5.68 4.23 11.23
C ILE A 41 6.77 5.26 11.55
N LYS A 42 6.39 6.28 12.34
CA LYS A 42 7.19 7.48 12.63
C LYS A 42 8.65 7.22 13.00
N PRO A 43 9.00 6.17 13.78
CA PRO A 43 10.39 5.91 14.11
C PRO A 43 11.32 5.82 12.90
N VAL A 44 10.89 5.23 11.77
CA VAL A 44 11.72 5.12 10.56
C VAL A 44 12.02 6.50 9.96
N PHE A 45 11.05 7.42 10.03
CA PHE A 45 11.22 8.79 9.54
C PHE A 45 12.08 9.64 10.46
N GLU A 46 11.99 9.44 11.78
CA GLU A 46 12.85 10.14 12.74
C GLU A 46 14.31 9.73 12.59
N GLU A 47 14.60 8.44 12.40
CA GLU A 47 15.97 7.98 12.12
C GLU A 47 16.48 8.57 10.81
N ALA A 48 15.68 8.52 9.73
CA ALA A 48 16.07 9.12 8.45
C ALA A 48 16.29 10.65 8.55
N ARG A 49 15.49 11.34 9.37
CA ARG A 49 15.67 12.77 9.65
C ARG A 49 17.03 13.04 10.30
N ILE A 50 17.42 12.22 11.29
CA ILE A 50 18.71 12.33 12.00
C ILE A 50 19.86 12.06 11.02
N ASP A 51 19.78 10.97 10.24
CA ASP A 51 20.79 10.57 9.26
C ASP A 51 21.01 11.66 8.18
N LEU A 52 19.95 12.37 7.80
CA LEU A 52 20.00 13.48 6.85
C LEU A 52 20.39 14.83 7.48
N GLY A 53 20.59 14.90 8.79
CA GLY A 53 20.94 16.14 9.50
C GLY A 53 19.83 17.20 9.46
N LYS A 54 18.57 16.78 9.43
CA LYS A 54 17.39 17.67 9.32
C LYS A 54 16.79 17.97 10.69
N GLU A 55 16.27 19.17 10.90
CA GLU A 55 15.60 19.55 12.15
C GLU A 55 14.17 18.97 12.27
N ALA A 56 13.51 18.72 11.14
CA ALA A 56 12.14 18.20 11.09
C ALA A 56 11.99 17.17 9.95
N ILE A 57 10.96 16.33 10.05
CA ILE A 57 10.54 15.46 8.95
C ILE A 57 9.91 16.34 7.86
N ASP A 58 10.63 16.53 6.75
CA ASP A 58 10.19 17.27 5.58
C ASP A 58 9.96 16.33 4.37
N LYS A 59 9.56 16.89 3.22
CA LYS A 59 9.32 16.12 1.99
C LYS A 59 10.54 15.30 1.54
N GLU A 60 11.76 15.78 1.79
CA GLU A 60 13.00 15.10 1.40
C GLU A 60 13.24 13.87 2.28
N VAL A 61 13.03 13.99 3.59
CA VAL A 61 13.07 12.84 4.51
C VAL A 61 12.03 11.80 4.09
N VAL A 62 10.81 12.26 3.77
CA VAL A 62 9.70 11.38 3.39
C VAL A 62 10.00 10.64 2.08
N GLU A 63 10.47 11.36 1.06
CA GLU A 63 10.88 10.79 -0.21
C GLU A 63 12.03 9.78 -0.05
N THR A 64 13.03 10.11 0.76
CA THR A 64 14.19 9.24 1.02
C THR A 64 13.76 7.91 1.60
N VAL A 65 12.89 7.93 2.61
CA VAL A 65 12.36 6.70 3.22
C VAL A 65 11.56 5.90 2.20
N TRP A 66 10.61 6.52 1.49
CA TRP A 66 9.77 5.79 0.53
C TRP A 66 10.54 5.20 -0.64
N ASN A 67 11.56 5.89 -1.16
CA ASN A 67 12.45 5.33 -2.17
C ASN A 67 13.18 4.07 -1.68
N ARG A 68 13.39 3.95 -0.37
CA ARG A 68 14.07 2.80 0.24
C ARG A 68 13.13 1.65 0.59
N ILE A 69 11.88 1.93 0.96
CA ILE A 69 10.95 0.96 1.56
C ILE A 69 9.62 0.77 0.82
N ALA A 70 9.46 1.26 -0.41
CA ALA A 70 8.27 1.00 -1.24
C ALA A 70 8.50 -0.09 -2.30
N PRO A 71 8.56 -1.38 -1.91
CA PRO A 71 8.82 -2.46 -2.84
C PRO A 71 7.60 -2.87 -3.67
N GLY A 72 7.82 -3.55 -4.79
CA GLY A 72 6.77 -4.27 -5.53
C GLY A 72 6.47 -5.65 -4.93
N LEU A 73 5.23 -6.13 -5.09
CA LEU A 73 4.77 -7.45 -4.60
C LEU A 73 4.44 -8.47 -5.70
N ALA A 74 4.50 -8.07 -6.98
CA ALA A 74 4.36 -9.03 -8.08
C ALA A 74 5.47 -10.10 -8.00
N PRO A 75 5.20 -11.37 -8.40
CA PRO A 75 3.98 -11.89 -9.02
C PRO A 75 2.96 -12.51 -8.03
N ARG A 76 3.06 -12.22 -6.73
CA ARG A 76 2.23 -12.89 -5.72
C ARG A 76 0.80 -12.35 -5.71
N PRO A 77 -0.24 -13.21 -5.58
CA PRO A 77 -1.62 -12.77 -5.42
C PRO A 77 -1.78 -11.59 -4.45
N LEU A 78 -2.28 -10.47 -4.98
CA LEU A 78 -2.40 -9.20 -4.29
C LEU A 78 -3.81 -8.61 -4.48
N LEU A 79 -4.51 -8.39 -3.37
CA LEU A 79 -5.75 -7.63 -3.34
C LEU A 79 -5.54 -6.35 -2.54
N ILE A 80 -5.78 -5.19 -3.16
CA ILE A 80 -5.77 -3.90 -2.48
C ILE A 80 -7.23 -3.49 -2.24
N ILE A 81 -7.58 -3.14 -0.99
CA ILE A 81 -8.91 -2.63 -0.65
C ILE A 81 -8.77 -1.30 0.09
N ASN A 82 -9.42 -0.24 -0.38
CA ASN A 82 -9.49 1.06 0.28
C ASN A 82 -10.95 1.54 0.37
N GLY A 83 -11.24 2.49 1.26
CA GLY A 83 -12.44 3.32 1.20
C GLY A 83 -12.23 4.50 0.27
N GLU A 84 -13.26 4.92 -0.46
CA GLU A 84 -13.22 6.07 -1.37
C GLU A 84 -12.91 7.39 -0.63
N ASP A 85 -13.51 7.57 0.54
CA ASP A 85 -13.42 8.80 1.34
C ASP A 85 -12.35 8.71 2.44
N ASP A 86 -11.42 7.74 2.36
CA ASP A 86 -10.39 7.54 3.38
C ASP A 86 -9.32 8.65 3.32
N PRO A 87 -9.28 9.58 4.28
CA PRO A 87 -8.32 10.69 4.25
C PRO A 87 -6.88 10.23 4.50
N ARG A 88 -6.66 9.00 4.97
CA ARG A 88 -5.32 8.41 5.19
C ARG A 88 -4.85 7.60 3.98
N CYS A 89 -5.77 7.27 3.06
CA CYS A 89 -5.49 6.53 1.85
C CYS A 89 -6.13 7.22 0.63
N PRO A 90 -5.82 8.51 0.35
CA PRO A 90 -6.42 9.20 -0.79
C PRO A 90 -6.27 8.35 -2.05
N ILE A 91 -7.39 8.14 -2.74
CA ILE A 91 -7.40 7.40 -4.00
C ILE A 91 -6.72 8.20 -5.09
N GLU A 92 -6.71 9.53 -4.96
CA GLU A 92 -5.96 10.42 -5.80
C GLU A 92 -4.48 10.02 -5.80
N GLY A 93 -3.95 9.73 -6.98
CA GLY A 93 -2.55 9.36 -7.17
C GLY A 93 -2.23 7.88 -6.97
N ILE A 94 -3.21 7.02 -6.64
CA ILE A 94 -2.98 5.57 -6.62
C ILE A 94 -2.96 4.97 -8.05
N ASP A 95 -3.57 5.62 -9.03
CA ASP A 95 -3.73 5.14 -10.41
C ASP A 95 -2.42 4.74 -11.07
N VAL A 96 -1.37 5.54 -10.88
CA VAL A 96 -0.05 5.25 -11.45
C VAL A 96 0.55 3.99 -10.83
N ALA A 97 0.38 3.80 -9.52
CA ALA A 97 0.86 2.62 -8.82
C ALA A 97 0.06 1.37 -9.20
N ILE A 98 -1.26 1.48 -9.33
CA ILE A 98 -2.13 0.41 -9.83
C ILE A 98 -1.73 0.03 -11.25
N SER A 99 -1.60 0.99 -12.15
CA SER A 99 -1.26 0.73 -13.56
C SER A 99 0.09 0.02 -13.70
N LYS A 100 1.11 0.45 -12.94
CA LYS A 100 2.42 -0.23 -12.91
C LYS A 100 2.33 -1.64 -12.34
N THR A 101 1.55 -1.83 -11.29
CA THR A 101 1.36 -3.15 -10.66
C THR A 101 0.61 -4.08 -11.61
N GLN A 102 -0.50 -3.62 -12.19
CA GLN A 102 -1.27 -4.31 -13.22
C GLN A 102 -0.36 -4.79 -14.36
N LYS A 103 0.48 -3.88 -14.88
CA LYS A 103 1.43 -4.20 -15.94
C LYS A 103 2.44 -5.28 -15.53
N ALA A 104 2.94 -5.25 -14.30
CA ALA A 104 3.85 -6.28 -13.80
C ALA A 104 3.18 -7.67 -13.71
N PHE A 105 1.88 -7.74 -13.37
CA PHE A 105 1.13 -9.00 -13.40
C PHE A 105 0.78 -9.45 -14.83
N GLU A 106 0.49 -8.53 -15.74
CA GLU A 106 0.29 -8.81 -17.16
C GLU A 106 1.54 -9.43 -17.79
N ASP A 107 2.71 -8.82 -17.56
CA ASP A 107 3.99 -9.29 -18.07
C ASP A 107 4.35 -10.68 -17.51
N ALA A 108 3.89 -10.99 -16.29
CA ALA A 108 4.02 -12.31 -15.68
C ALA A 108 2.94 -13.32 -16.13
N GLN A 109 1.98 -12.93 -16.98
CA GLN A 109 0.82 -13.74 -17.40
C GLN A 109 -0.10 -14.16 -16.24
N LEU A 110 -0.18 -13.33 -15.19
CA LEU A 110 -0.93 -13.59 -13.95
C LEU A 110 -2.06 -12.57 -13.73
N LEU A 111 -2.86 -12.33 -14.76
CA LEU A 111 -3.94 -11.32 -14.77
C LEU A 111 -4.93 -11.46 -13.61
N ASN A 112 -5.16 -12.70 -13.16
CA ASN A 112 -6.13 -13.01 -12.11
C ASN A 112 -5.54 -12.88 -10.68
N HIS A 113 -4.26 -12.53 -10.54
CA HIS A 113 -3.54 -12.41 -9.27
C HIS A 113 -3.46 -10.98 -8.75
N PHE A 114 -4.06 -10.01 -9.44
CA PHE A 114 -4.16 -8.63 -8.96
C PHE A 114 -5.58 -8.12 -9.04
N LYS A 115 -6.06 -7.53 -7.96
CA LYS A 115 -7.37 -6.87 -7.89
C LYS A 115 -7.26 -5.65 -6.99
N VAL A 116 -8.01 -4.59 -7.35
CA VAL A 116 -8.18 -3.41 -6.50
C VAL A 116 -9.67 -3.19 -6.29
N ILE A 117 -10.05 -2.86 -5.05
CA ILE A 117 -11.41 -2.53 -4.66
C ILE A 117 -11.37 -1.18 -3.94
N VAL A 118 -12.25 -0.28 -4.34
CA VAL A 118 -12.51 0.98 -3.65
C VAL A 118 -13.98 0.96 -3.26
N GLU A 119 -14.27 0.99 -1.94
CA GLU A 119 -15.64 0.97 -1.44
C GLU A 119 -16.20 2.41 -1.36
N PRO A 120 -17.28 2.73 -2.11
CA PRO A 120 -17.80 4.09 -2.17
C PRO A 120 -18.34 4.60 -0.84
N GLY A 121 -18.11 5.87 -0.52
CA GLY A 121 -18.64 6.51 0.68
C GLY A 121 -18.03 6.04 2.01
N ILE A 122 -16.93 5.27 1.96
CA ILE A 122 -16.27 4.72 3.15
C ILE A 122 -14.98 5.47 3.46
N GLY A 123 -14.83 5.92 4.70
CA GLY A 123 -13.62 6.56 5.22
C GLY A 123 -12.55 5.54 5.65
N HIS A 124 -11.77 5.90 6.68
CA HIS A 124 -10.75 5.00 7.25
C HIS A 124 -11.35 3.93 8.16
N GLU A 125 -12.16 3.04 7.60
CA GLU A 125 -12.90 2.01 8.32
C GLU A 125 -12.85 0.68 7.55
N VAL A 126 -12.74 -0.43 8.28
CA VAL A 126 -12.87 -1.77 7.71
C VAL A 126 -14.33 -2.21 7.80
N THR A 127 -14.97 -2.41 6.65
CA THR A 127 -16.37 -2.86 6.59
C THR A 127 -16.48 -4.39 6.51
N SER A 128 -17.66 -4.90 6.82
CA SER A 128 -17.98 -6.33 6.60
C SER A 128 -17.88 -6.73 5.12
N SER A 129 -18.12 -5.80 4.19
CA SER A 129 -18.02 -6.08 2.75
C SER A 129 -16.56 -6.27 2.35
N MET A 130 -15.66 -5.40 2.85
CA MET A 130 -14.21 -5.55 2.67
C MET A 130 -13.73 -6.90 3.21
N LEU A 131 -14.14 -7.27 4.43
CA LEU A 131 -13.74 -8.54 5.05
C LEU A 131 -14.23 -9.76 4.26
N LYS A 132 -15.40 -9.67 3.63
CA LYS A 132 -15.88 -10.71 2.72
C LYS A 132 -14.95 -10.84 1.50
N GLU A 133 -14.58 -9.73 0.87
CA GLU A 133 -13.65 -9.74 -0.27
C GLU A 133 -12.26 -10.25 0.11
N VAL A 134 -11.77 -9.92 1.31
CA VAL A 134 -10.55 -10.52 1.86
C VAL A 134 -10.69 -12.03 1.95
N SER A 135 -11.77 -12.53 2.55
CA SER A 135 -12.00 -13.95 2.76
C SER A 135 -12.08 -14.70 1.43
N ASP A 136 -12.89 -14.20 0.48
CA ASP A 136 -13.04 -14.79 -0.85
C ASP A 136 -11.70 -14.84 -1.61
N TRP A 137 -10.87 -13.81 -1.46
CA TRP A 137 -9.54 -13.77 -2.07
C TRP A 137 -8.58 -14.77 -1.43
N LEU A 138 -8.58 -14.86 -0.10
CA LEU A 138 -7.77 -15.84 0.61
C LEU A 138 -8.20 -17.26 0.26
N ASP A 139 -9.49 -17.58 0.24
CA ASP A 139 -10.00 -18.91 -0.14
C ASP A 139 -9.60 -19.31 -1.57
N LYS A 140 -9.52 -18.34 -2.48
CA LYS A 140 -9.07 -18.57 -3.86
C LYS A 140 -7.59 -18.98 -3.95
N PHE A 141 -6.73 -18.41 -3.10
CA PHE A 141 -5.27 -18.52 -3.24
C PHE A 141 -4.58 -19.36 -2.16
N LEU A 142 -5.18 -19.47 -0.99
CA LEU A 142 -4.82 -20.41 0.05
C LEU A 142 -5.59 -21.70 -0.22
N LYS A 143 -4.98 -22.59 -1.02
CA LYS A 143 -5.45 -23.97 -1.10
C LYS A 143 -5.38 -24.60 0.31
N PRO A 144 -6.33 -25.47 0.70
CA PRO A 144 -6.15 -26.34 1.86
C PRO A 144 -4.88 -27.18 1.76
#